data_AF-A0A918DR13-F1
#
_entry.id   AF-A0A918DR13-F1
#
_cell.length_a   1.000
_cell.length_b   1.000
_cell.length_c   1.000
_cell.angle_alpha   90.00
_cell.angle_beta   90.00
_cell.angle_gamma   90.00
#
_symmetry.space_group_name_H-M   'P 1'
#
loop_
_entity.id
_entity.type
_entity.pdbx_description
1 polymer ?
#
loop_
_entity_poly.entity_id
_entity_poly.type
_entity_poly.pdbx_seq_one_letter_code
_entity_poly.pdbx_strand_id
1 'polypeptide(L)'
;MAGTRGEGGRSSRRALLTGGAAALAAAGLAGCDAQASPAPKNPSDDMATTVSGSKPKGKSVVDVVADFGAKGDGRTDDSAAFQKAYQHAAGRVWDHIGRTVVDIPAGTYLIRNPGALLGGTKGGLKANGLRFRGAGKRMTQIIFAPEKADGSYLCRNEDTWANLMFEQLGFRSGTPGASFFYSYSTGQAQDYRFTECEWTGEWEYGLALDGTNTNSEMRWDACRVGGAYRKAFLYSGLSERSENDRQQDQFLNYWFNDMKVEYEWGNFLEFPYGGSITCRGGSYIVTGRRPADDKEYGRTSTFFRFPRGSHYDAVQRFHAEDIRFEVRDPDVVVIDCAWNSGTVHFNDCDDTANAFKDFSDGARPHRFNVGPRGPLVRYDSCQLVGRHQYRLQGPAAAVPAVVRYDMCLFKSHPQNAFVDSSGSQAADFTRFVDCLGG
;
A
#
# COMPACT_ATOMS: atom_id res chain seq x y z
N MET A 1 -70.44 -8.50 21.43
CA MET A 1 -70.68 -9.78 20.73
C MET A 1 -69.36 -10.19 20.10
N ALA A 2 -68.54 -11.00 20.82
CA ALA A 2 -68.40 -12.46 20.63
C ALA A 2 -67.95 -12.77 19.19
N GLY A 3 -66.68 -13.07 18.90
CA GLY A 3 -65.90 -14.26 19.30
C GLY A 3 -65.87 -15.24 18.10
N THR A 4 -64.85 -15.99 17.69
CA THR A 4 -63.57 -16.45 18.26
C THR A 4 -62.85 -17.33 17.21
N ARG A 5 -61.49 -17.32 17.21
CA ARG A 5 -60.49 -18.44 17.04
C ARG A 5 -60.50 -19.31 15.76
N GLY A 6 -59.39 -19.89 15.31
CA GLY A 6 -58.02 -20.11 15.85
C GLY A 6 -57.01 -20.36 14.70
N GLU A 7 -55.70 -20.09 14.90
CA GLU A 7 -54.62 -21.09 15.13
C GLU A 7 -54.55 -22.20 14.07
N GLY A 8 -53.44 -22.56 13.42
CA GLY A 8 -52.01 -22.34 13.61
C GLY A 8 -51.29 -23.46 12.83
N GLY A 9 -50.02 -23.30 12.46
CA GLY A 9 -49.21 -24.41 11.93
C GLY A 9 -48.10 -24.04 10.95
N ARG A 10 -46.87 -23.94 11.46
CA ARG A 10 -45.60 -23.94 10.70
C ARG A 10 -45.16 -25.37 10.36
N SER A 11 -44.18 -25.47 9.46
CA SER A 11 -43.27 -26.61 9.12
C SER A 11 -43.68 -27.32 7.81
N SER A 12 -42.82 -27.76 6.87
CA SER A 12 -41.36 -27.79 6.69
C SER A 12 -41.05 -28.36 5.28
N ARG A 13 -39.91 -27.94 4.69
CA ARG A 13 -38.94 -28.64 3.81
C ARG A 13 -39.39 -29.48 2.58
N ARG A 14 -38.77 -29.11 1.45
CA ARG A 14 -38.15 -29.91 0.35
C ARG A 14 -38.95 -31.01 -0.37
N ALA A 15 -39.14 -30.79 -1.68
CA ALA A 15 -38.95 -31.75 -2.80
C ALA A 15 -38.80 -30.91 -4.10
N LEU A 16 -37.66 -30.82 -4.80
CA LEU A 16 -37.00 -31.75 -5.75
C LEU A 16 -37.82 -32.14 -7.01
N LEU A 17 -37.23 -31.75 -8.16
CA LEU A 17 -37.30 -32.36 -9.52
C LEU A 17 -38.60 -32.09 -10.30
N THR A 18 -38.64 -31.81 -11.60
CA THR A 18 -37.83 -32.11 -12.81
C THR A 18 -38.10 -30.98 -13.84
N GLY A 19 -37.26 -30.67 -14.84
CA GLY A 19 -36.83 -31.52 -15.93
C GLY A 19 -36.48 -30.65 -17.15
N GLY A 20 -35.75 -31.21 -18.12
CA GLY A 20 -35.48 -30.56 -19.40
C GLY A 20 -34.14 -30.95 -19.99
N ALA A 21 -34.08 -32.16 -20.57
CA ALA A 21 -32.93 -32.67 -21.30
C ALA A 21 -32.85 -32.07 -22.71
N ALA A 22 -31.62 -31.90 -23.22
CA ALA A 22 -31.36 -31.93 -24.66
C ALA A 22 -29.97 -32.54 -24.90
N ALA A 23 -29.96 -33.63 -25.67
CA ALA A 23 -28.81 -34.43 -26.03
C ALA A 23 -28.03 -33.80 -27.19
N LEU A 24 -26.70 -33.98 -27.23
CA LEU A 24 -25.90 -33.87 -28.46
C LEU A 24 -24.69 -34.83 -28.43
N ALA A 25 -24.70 -35.68 -29.46
CA ALA A 25 -23.64 -36.40 -30.18
C ALA A 25 -22.26 -36.65 -29.52
N ALA A 26 -21.89 -37.94 -29.49
CA ALA A 26 -20.54 -38.43 -29.29
C ALA A 26 -19.80 -38.61 -30.63
N ALA A 27 -18.56 -38.11 -30.72
CA ALA A 27 -17.54 -38.61 -31.65
C ALA A 27 -16.13 -38.34 -31.11
N GLY A 28 -15.48 -39.42 -30.66
CA GLY A 28 -14.03 -39.70 -30.65
C GLY A 28 -13.02 -38.61 -30.25
N LEU A 29 -12.50 -38.71 -29.03
CA LEU A 29 -11.12 -38.29 -28.72
C LEU A 29 -10.35 -39.50 -28.19
N ALA A 30 -9.22 -39.76 -28.87
CA ALA A 30 -8.24 -40.76 -28.53
C ALA A 30 -7.63 -40.49 -27.15
N GLY A 31 -7.33 -41.57 -26.44
CA GLY A 31 -6.85 -41.56 -25.06
C GLY A 31 -5.49 -40.91 -24.88
N CYS A 32 -5.36 -40.21 -23.75
CA CYS A 32 -4.09 -39.98 -23.09
C CYS A 32 -4.20 -40.62 -21.70
N ASP A 33 -3.46 -41.71 -21.50
CA ASP A 33 -3.22 -42.31 -20.18
C ASP A 33 -2.58 -41.27 -19.26
N ALA A 34 -3.33 -40.82 -18.25
CA ALA A 34 -2.81 -40.01 -17.17
C ALA A 34 -2.13 -40.93 -16.14
N GLN A 35 -0.85 -41.23 -16.36
CA GLN A 35 0.03 -41.65 -15.28
C GLN A 35 0.26 -40.45 -14.35
N ALA A 36 -0.44 -40.46 -13.21
CA ALA A 36 -0.20 -39.53 -12.11
C ALA A 36 1.21 -39.74 -11.57
N SER A 37 2.13 -38.83 -11.94
CA SER A 37 3.41 -38.70 -11.25
C SER A 37 3.17 -38.04 -9.89
N PRO A 38 3.76 -38.54 -8.79
CA PRO A 38 3.60 -37.91 -7.48
C PRO A 38 4.32 -36.56 -7.48
N ALA A 39 3.59 -35.52 -7.10
CA ALA A 39 4.15 -34.19 -6.90
C ALA A 39 5.30 -34.23 -5.87
N PRO A 40 6.40 -33.48 -6.10
CA PRO A 40 7.46 -33.36 -5.11
C PRO A 40 6.92 -32.67 -3.86
N LYS A 41 7.17 -33.28 -2.69
CA LYS A 41 6.84 -32.70 -1.39
C LYS A 41 7.70 -31.45 -1.18
N ASN A 42 7.06 -30.28 -1.07
CA ASN A 42 7.70 -29.08 -0.53
C ASN A 42 8.14 -29.36 0.92
N PRO A 43 9.41 -29.18 1.29
CA PRO A 43 9.81 -29.22 2.68
C PRO A 43 9.56 -27.83 3.29
N SER A 44 8.31 -27.52 3.64
CA SER A 44 7.99 -26.28 4.36
C SER A 44 7.19 -26.47 5.66
N ASP A 45 6.90 -27.70 6.07
CA ASP A 45 6.10 -27.94 7.29
C ASP A 45 6.85 -28.51 8.50
N ASP A 46 8.14 -28.85 8.38
CA ASP A 46 8.90 -29.40 9.49
C ASP A 46 10.22 -28.65 9.70
N MET A 47 10.13 -27.56 10.48
CA MET A 47 11.01 -27.27 11.63
C MET A 47 10.48 -26.04 12.36
N ALA A 48 9.23 -26.15 12.84
CA ALA A 48 8.74 -25.28 13.89
C ALA A 48 9.51 -25.64 15.17
N THR A 49 10.49 -24.81 15.57
CA THR A 49 10.88 -24.76 16.97
C THR A 49 9.70 -24.19 17.74
N THR A 50 8.76 -25.06 18.09
CA THR A 50 7.74 -24.77 19.09
C THR A 50 8.48 -24.35 20.34
N VAL A 51 8.33 -23.09 20.76
CA VAL A 51 8.60 -22.73 22.16
C VAL A 51 7.47 -23.34 22.97
N SER A 52 7.55 -24.67 23.17
CA SER A 52 6.68 -25.41 24.07
C SER A 52 7.03 -24.96 25.49
N GLY A 53 6.01 -24.54 26.25
CA GLY A 53 6.24 -23.88 27.54
C GLY A 53 4.96 -23.37 28.19
N SER A 54 5.10 -22.82 29.39
CA SER A 54 4.02 -22.19 30.15
C SER A 54 3.88 -20.70 29.81
N LYS A 55 2.69 -20.13 29.99
CA LYS A 55 2.39 -18.71 29.76
C LYS A 55 3.47 -17.81 30.39
N PRO A 56 4.11 -16.90 29.64
CA PRO A 56 5.12 -16.01 30.18
C PRO A 56 4.60 -15.15 31.34
N LYS A 57 5.32 -15.15 32.47
CA LYS A 57 5.03 -14.30 33.64
C LYS A 57 5.36 -12.84 33.35
N GLY A 58 4.57 -11.90 33.90
CA GLY A 58 4.74 -10.46 33.69
C GLY A 58 3.52 -9.79 33.03
N LYS A 59 3.57 -8.46 32.90
CA LYS A 59 2.47 -7.66 32.35
C LYS A 59 2.32 -7.87 30.83
N SER A 60 1.06 -7.98 30.37
CA SER A 60 0.70 -7.96 28.95
C SER A 60 0.56 -6.55 28.38
N VAL A 61 0.46 -5.55 29.24
CA VAL A 61 0.50 -4.13 28.88
C VAL A 61 1.64 -3.51 29.66
N VAL A 62 2.55 -2.85 28.97
CA VAL A 62 3.72 -2.19 29.57
C VAL A 62 3.82 -0.76 29.07
N ASP A 63 4.30 0.13 29.92
CA ASP A 63 4.41 1.55 29.66
C ASP A 63 5.89 1.94 29.52
N VAL A 64 6.27 2.59 28.40
CA VAL A 64 7.67 2.97 28.15
C VAL A 64 8.26 3.90 29.20
N VAL A 65 7.43 4.74 29.83
CA VAL A 65 7.84 5.66 30.90
C VAL A 65 7.87 4.93 32.23
N ALA A 66 6.75 4.33 32.64
CA ALA A 66 6.61 3.77 33.99
C ALA A 66 7.40 2.47 34.19
N ASP A 67 7.49 1.61 33.17
CA ASP A 67 8.15 0.31 33.28
C ASP A 67 9.61 0.32 32.77
N PHE A 68 9.96 1.24 31.85
CA PHE A 68 11.29 1.24 31.19
C PHE A 68 12.07 2.55 31.30
N GLY A 69 11.48 3.59 31.90
CA GLY A 69 12.17 4.81 32.29
C GLY A 69 12.38 5.84 31.18
N ALA A 70 11.63 5.75 30.07
CA ALA A 70 11.58 6.83 29.08
C ALA A 70 11.17 8.16 29.73
N LYS A 71 11.65 9.28 29.20
CA LYS A 71 11.34 10.63 29.68
C LYS A 71 10.28 11.32 28.86
N GLY A 72 10.28 11.16 27.53
CA GLY A 72 9.29 11.81 26.68
C GLY A 72 9.34 13.35 26.70
N ASP A 73 10.51 13.92 26.98
CA ASP A 73 10.75 15.38 27.11
C ASP A 73 11.31 16.05 25.83
N GLY A 74 11.49 15.27 24.77
CA GLY A 74 12.04 15.69 23.47
C GLY A 74 13.54 15.93 23.45
N ARG A 75 14.25 15.66 24.54
CA ARG A 75 15.69 15.97 24.71
C ARG A 75 16.49 14.76 25.15
N THR A 76 15.99 14.03 26.15
CA THR A 76 16.61 12.82 26.67
C THR A 76 16.56 11.73 25.61
N ASP A 77 17.66 10.98 25.46
CA ASP A 77 17.68 9.82 24.58
C ASP A 77 16.86 8.66 25.18
N ASP A 78 15.69 8.41 24.63
CA ASP A 78 14.77 7.38 25.09
C ASP A 78 15.03 6.01 24.43
N SER A 79 16.06 5.90 23.58
CA SER A 79 16.34 4.67 22.80
C SER A 79 16.43 3.42 23.68
N ALA A 80 17.11 3.51 24.83
CA ALA A 80 17.29 2.36 25.72
C ALA A 80 15.98 1.88 26.37
N ALA A 81 15.04 2.79 26.65
CA ALA A 81 13.74 2.44 27.22
C ALA A 81 12.87 1.71 26.18
N PHE A 82 12.84 2.22 24.95
CA PHE A 82 12.12 1.58 23.84
C PHE A 82 12.69 0.20 23.49
N GLN A 83 14.02 0.07 23.46
CA GLN A 83 14.67 -1.23 23.25
C GLN A 83 14.29 -2.25 24.32
N LYS A 84 14.23 -1.84 25.60
CA LYS A 84 13.77 -2.72 26.69
C LYS A 84 12.30 -3.10 26.54
N ALA A 85 11.43 -2.16 26.13
CA ALA A 85 10.03 -2.44 25.89
C ALA A 85 9.83 -3.47 24.77
N TYR A 86 10.55 -3.33 23.66
CA TYR A 86 10.55 -4.31 22.59
C TYR A 86 11.11 -5.67 23.04
N GLN A 87 12.23 -5.69 23.77
CA GLN A 87 12.82 -6.93 24.29
C GLN A 87 11.87 -7.66 25.25
N HIS A 88 11.14 -6.92 26.10
CA HIS A 88 10.09 -7.47 26.95
C HIS A 88 8.97 -8.11 26.12
N ALA A 89 8.51 -7.43 25.06
CA ALA A 89 7.50 -7.98 24.17
C ALA A 89 7.97 -9.26 23.46
N ALA A 90 9.18 -9.25 22.89
CA ALA A 90 9.77 -10.39 22.21
C ALA A 90 10.02 -11.58 23.16
N GLY A 91 10.48 -11.33 24.38
CA GLY A 91 10.69 -12.36 25.40
C GLY A 91 9.39 -12.99 25.94
N ARG A 92 8.24 -12.42 25.57
CA ARG A 92 6.90 -12.92 25.94
C ARG A 92 6.16 -13.61 24.79
N VAL A 93 6.79 -13.77 23.64
CA VAL A 93 6.22 -14.60 22.58
C VAL A 93 6.16 -16.04 23.08
N TRP A 94 4.98 -16.64 22.96
CA TRP A 94 4.77 -18.05 23.26
C TRP A 94 3.73 -18.60 22.29
N ASP A 95 3.99 -19.81 21.80
CA ASP A 95 3.20 -20.46 20.76
C ASP A 95 3.04 -19.55 19.52
N HIS A 96 4.17 -18.96 19.08
CA HIS A 96 4.24 -18.02 17.95
C HIS A 96 3.30 -16.80 18.04
N ILE A 97 2.74 -16.50 19.21
CA ILE A 97 1.81 -15.39 19.40
C ILE A 97 2.39 -14.40 20.40
N GLY A 98 2.62 -13.18 19.95
CA GLY A 98 2.88 -12.05 20.84
C GLY A 98 1.56 -11.51 21.40
N ARG A 99 1.59 -11.16 22.69
CA ARG A 99 0.39 -10.73 23.45
C ARG A 99 0.68 -9.46 24.25
N THR A 100 1.63 -8.66 23.77
CA THR A 100 2.12 -7.48 24.47
C THR A 100 1.60 -6.23 23.78
N VAL A 101 1.04 -5.31 24.56
CA VAL A 101 0.76 -3.93 24.18
C VAL A 101 1.82 -3.05 24.84
N VAL A 102 2.54 -2.29 24.03
CA VAL A 102 3.49 -1.27 24.46
C VAL A 102 2.76 0.07 24.43
N ASP A 103 2.42 0.58 25.60
CA ASP A 103 1.84 1.90 25.80
C ASP A 103 2.95 2.97 25.77
N ILE A 104 2.71 4.00 24.97
CA ILE A 104 3.60 5.13 24.75
C ILE A 104 2.81 6.40 25.12
N PRO A 105 2.84 6.83 26.40
CA PRO A 105 2.06 7.96 26.88
C PRO A 105 2.31 9.25 26.08
N ALA A 106 1.45 10.25 26.27
CA ALA A 106 1.67 11.57 25.69
C ALA A 106 3.06 12.11 26.09
N GLY A 107 3.76 12.68 25.12
CA GLY A 107 5.16 13.07 25.25
C GLY A 107 5.87 13.11 23.90
N THR A 108 7.08 13.66 23.90
CA THR A 108 7.98 13.67 22.74
C THR A 108 9.21 12.83 23.06
N TYR A 109 9.40 11.71 22.38
CA TYR A 109 10.46 10.75 22.66
C TYR A 109 11.54 10.87 21.61
N LEU A 110 12.75 11.23 22.02
CA LEU A 110 13.89 11.32 21.12
C LEU A 110 14.60 9.98 21.06
N ILE A 111 14.66 9.38 19.87
CA ILE A 111 15.27 8.09 19.61
C ILE A 111 16.43 8.27 18.64
N ARG A 112 17.64 7.91 19.06
CA ARG A 112 18.85 7.96 18.23
C ARG A 112 19.28 6.60 17.71
N ASN A 113 18.94 5.51 18.41
CA ASN A 113 19.39 4.18 17.99
C ASN A 113 18.45 3.57 16.95
N PRO A 114 18.94 3.17 15.76
CA PRO A 114 18.16 2.39 14.81
C PRO A 114 17.60 1.10 15.43
N GLY A 115 16.39 0.71 15.02
CA GLY A 115 15.70 -0.49 15.52
C GLY A 115 15.24 -0.40 16.98
N ALA A 116 15.32 0.76 17.63
CA ALA A 116 14.95 0.88 19.04
C ALA A 116 13.46 0.63 19.31
N LEU A 117 12.58 1.03 18.38
CA LEU A 117 11.14 0.79 18.51
C LEU A 117 10.78 -0.66 18.17
N LEU A 118 11.36 -1.20 17.10
CA LEU A 118 11.19 -2.59 16.68
C LEU A 118 12.53 -3.10 16.14
N GLY A 119 13.16 -4.00 16.89
CA GLY A 119 14.46 -4.61 16.55
C GLY A 119 14.32 -6.09 16.20
N GLY A 120 13.47 -6.41 15.21
CA GLY A 120 13.19 -7.77 14.74
C GLY A 120 14.33 -8.37 13.94
N THR A 121 15.57 -8.33 14.43
CA THR A 121 16.77 -8.78 13.69
C THR A 121 17.27 -10.17 14.10
N LYS A 122 16.65 -10.79 15.11
CA LYS A 122 17.02 -12.13 15.58
C LYS A 122 16.28 -13.19 14.75
N GLY A 123 16.95 -13.70 13.71
CA GLY A 123 16.39 -14.57 12.66
C GLY A 123 15.75 -15.92 13.07
N GLY A 124 15.49 -16.17 14.36
CA GLY A 124 14.76 -17.35 14.83
C GLY A 124 13.38 -17.06 15.40
N LEU A 125 13.08 -15.83 15.83
CA LEU A 125 11.78 -15.52 16.40
C LEU A 125 10.75 -15.35 15.27
N LYS A 126 9.70 -16.17 15.25
CA LYS A 126 8.53 -15.99 14.40
C LYS A 126 7.30 -15.78 15.27
N ALA A 127 6.71 -14.60 15.20
CA ALA A 127 5.66 -14.18 16.12
C ALA A 127 4.54 -13.41 15.41
N ASN A 128 3.31 -13.65 15.82
CA ASN A 128 2.11 -12.96 15.34
C ASN A 128 1.53 -12.13 16.48
N GLY A 129 1.41 -10.82 16.28
CA GLY A 129 0.76 -9.91 17.23
C GLY A 129 1.73 -9.14 18.10
N LEU A 130 1.88 -7.85 17.82
CA LEU A 130 2.51 -6.88 18.72
C LEU A 130 1.87 -5.52 18.47
N ARG A 131 1.51 -4.82 19.54
CA ARG A 131 0.84 -3.53 19.45
C ARG A 131 1.63 -2.43 20.13
N PHE A 132 1.78 -1.31 19.46
CA PHE A 132 2.28 -0.04 19.99
C PHE A 132 1.14 0.97 19.99
N ARG A 133 0.83 1.54 21.15
CA ARG A 133 -0.33 2.43 21.34
C ARG A 133 0.10 3.76 21.94
N GLY A 134 -0.16 4.85 21.21
CA GLY A 134 0.03 6.22 21.65
C GLY A 134 -1.23 6.85 22.22
N ALA A 135 -1.13 8.14 22.57
CA ALA A 135 -2.24 8.93 23.09
C ALA A 135 -2.97 9.76 22.00
N GLY A 136 -2.47 9.78 20.77
CA GLY A 136 -3.03 10.54 19.65
C GLY A 136 -1.96 11.16 18.75
N LYS A 137 -2.33 11.47 17.50
CA LYS A 137 -1.50 12.29 16.59
C LYS A 137 -1.11 13.59 17.31
N ARG A 138 0.19 13.91 17.32
CA ARG A 138 0.78 15.08 18.00
C ARG A 138 0.70 15.10 19.53
N MET A 139 0.05 14.11 20.16
CA MET A 139 0.08 13.92 21.61
C MET A 139 1.24 13.00 22.01
N THR A 140 1.39 11.89 21.30
CA THR A 140 2.59 11.05 21.37
C THR A 140 3.41 11.26 20.10
N GLN A 141 4.65 11.74 20.25
CA GLN A 141 5.58 11.99 19.15
C GLN A 141 6.88 11.22 19.37
N ILE A 142 7.31 10.46 18.37
CA ILE A 142 8.62 9.83 18.33
C ILE A 142 9.47 10.57 17.30
N ILE A 143 10.54 11.23 17.76
CA ILE A 143 11.53 11.87 16.89
C ILE A 143 12.66 10.87 16.69
N PHE A 144 12.81 10.36 15.46
CA PHE A 144 13.92 9.50 15.10
C PHE A 144 15.08 10.34 14.54
N ALA A 145 16.15 10.49 15.32
CA ALA A 145 17.30 11.32 14.99
C ALA A 145 18.61 10.51 15.14
N PRO A 146 18.81 9.47 14.32
CA PRO A 146 20.07 8.74 14.32
C PRO A 146 21.25 9.64 13.93
N GLU A 147 22.46 9.28 14.35
CA GLU A 147 23.68 10.02 14.00
C GLU A 147 23.88 10.11 12.47
N LYS A 148 23.46 9.07 11.75
CA LYS A 148 23.52 8.99 10.28
C LYS A 148 22.16 8.58 9.73
N ALA A 149 21.80 9.16 8.59
CA ALA A 149 20.57 8.84 7.87
C ALA A 149 20.66 7.48 7.15
N ASP A 150 21.75 7.27 6.42
CA ASP A 150 21.93 6.13 5.54
C ASP A 150 21.78 4.78 6.26
N GLY A 151 20.96 3.90 5.68
CA GLY A 151 20.64 2.58 6.23
C GLY A 151 19.96 2.57 7.61
N SER A 152 19.58 3.73 8.15
CA SER A 152 19.03 3.84 9.51
C SER A 152 17.51 3.81 9.49
N TYR A 153 16.94 2.82 10.18
CA TYR A 153 15.50 2.61 10.30
C TYR A 153 15.09 2.62 11.76
N LEU A 154 14.01 3.33 12.11
CA LEU A 154 13.44 3.29 13.46
C LEU A 154 12.93 1.89 13.82
N CYS A 155 12.31 1.22 12.84
CA CYS A 155 11.81 -0.13 12.91
C CYS A 155 12.53 -1.02 11.88
N ARG A 156 13.03 -2.17 12.30
CA ARG A 156 13.49 -3.25 11.42
C ARG A 156 12.75 -4.53 11.77
N ASN A 157 12.15 -5.15 10.77
CA ASN A 157 11.57 -6.47 10.89
C ASN A 157 12.20 -7.41 9.85
N GLU A 158 13.09 -8.28 10.31
CA GLU A 158 13.77 -9.29 9.49
C GLU A 158 12.97 -10.59 9.56
N ASP A 159 11.80 -10.59 8.93
CA ASP A 159 10.89 -11.75 8.85
C ASP A 159 10.50 -12.28 10.24
N THR A 160 10.45 -11.43 11.26
CA THR A 160 10.24 -11.83 12.66
C THR A 160 8.78 -11.75 13.09
N TRP A 161 8.12 -10.64 12.76
CA TRP A 161 6.77 -10.34 13.21
C TRP A 161 5.74 -10.26 12.08
N ALA A 162 4.59 -10.91 12.28
CA ALA A 162 3.34 -10.66 11.58
C ALA A 162 2.37 -9.90 12.50
N ASN A 163 1.31 -9.31 11.95
CA ASN A 163 0.22 -8.68 12.71
C ASN A 163 0.74 -7.60 13.69
N LEU A 164 1.57 -6.71 13.16
CA LEU A 164 2.05 -5.53 13.87
C LEU A 164 0.98 -4.43 13.84
N MET A 165 0.72 -3.80 14.99
CA MET A 165 -0.24 -2.70 15.11
C MET A 165 0.43 -1.47 15.69
N PHE A 166 0.27 -0.33 15.01
CA PHE A 166 0.67 1.00 15.48
C PHE A 166 -0.57 1.89 15.52
N GLU A 167 -0.88 2.43 16.69
CA GLU A 167 -2.13 3.16 16.93
C GLU A 167 -1.82 4.52 17.56
N GLN A 168 -2.35 5.61 17.01
CA GLN A 168 -2.39 6.92 17.67
C GLN A 168 -1.00 7.50 18.01
N LEU A 169 -0.05 7.34 17.09
CA LEU A 169 1.35 7.77 17.21
C LEU A 169 1.72 8.74 16.09
N GLY A 170 2.55 9.75 16.38
CA GLY A 170 3.26 10.45 15.31
C GLY A 170 4.74 10.15 15.32
N PHE A 171 5.29 10.05 14.11
CA PHE A 171 6.69 9.79 13.82
C PHE A 171 7.27 10.99 13.06
N ARG A 172 8.39 11.49 13.53
CA ARG A 172 9.11 12.58 12.88
C ARG A 172 10.54 12.17 12.60
N SER A 173 10.98 12.34 11.36
CA SER A 173 12.40 12.27 11.02
C SER A 173 13.10 13.50 11.59
N GLY A 174 14.00 13.29 12.55
CA GLY A 174 14.90 14.29 13.11
C GLY A 174 16.23 14.37 12.36
N THR A 175 16.58 13.34 11.61
CA THR A 175 17.76 13.30 10.72
C THR A 175 17.29 13.12 9.27
N PRO A 176 17.28 14.18 8.44
CA PRO A 176 16.81 14.12 7.06
C PRO A 176 17.40 12.96 6.26
N GLY A 177 16.53 12.15 5.64
CA GLY A 177 16.91 10.95 4.89
C GLY A 177 17.03 9.68 5.74
N ALA A 178 16.75 9.71 7.05
CA ALA A 178 16.51 8.49 7.80
C ALA A 178 15.20 7.82 7.33
N SER A 179 15.00 6.56 7.69
CA SER A 179 13.81 5.79 7.31
C SER A 179 12.98 5.36 8.52
N PHE A 180 11.67 5.22 8.34
CA PHE A 180 10.81 4.77 9.44
C PHE A 180 10.88 3.25 9.60
N PHE A 181 10.61 2.48 8.55
CA PHE A 181 10.46 1.02 8.66
C PHE A 181 11.15 0.28 7.52
N TYR A 182 11.94 -0.73 7.86
CA TYR A 182 12.41 -1.76 6.93
C TYR A 182 11.74 -3.09 7.25
N SER A 183 11.11 -3.71 6.26
CA SER A 183 10.46 -5.01 6.40
C SER A 183 11.00 -5.98 5.36
N TYR A 184 11.81 -6.93 5.80
CA TYR A 184 12.23 -8.07 4.99
C TYR A 184 11.31 -9.25 5.28
N SER A 185 10.87 -9.96 4.24
CA SER A 185 10.02 -11.15 4.40
C SER A 185 10.32 -12.25 3.40
N THR A 186 10.33 -13.48 3.89
CA THR A 186 10.37 -14.72 3.08
C THR A 186 9.19 -15.64 3.39
N GLY A 187 8.23 -15.16 4.18
CA GLY A 187 7.05 -15.96 4.54
C GLY A 187 6.35 -15.56 5.84
N GLN A 188 6.91 -14.64 6.63
CA GLN A 188 6.36 -14.33 7.96
C GLN A 188 5.87 -12.90 8.10
N ALA A 189 6.61 -11.92 7.59
CA ALA A 189 6.29 -10.52 7.83
C ALA A 189 5.08 -10.05 7.00
N GLN A 190 3.88 -10.00 7.61
CA GLN A 190 2.59 -9.60 6.97
C GLN A 190 1.56 -9.00 7.95
N ASP A 191 0.42 -8.51 7.42
CA ASP A 191 -0.75 -8.02 8.18
C ASP A 191 -0.43 -6.84 9.10
N TYR A 192 0.27 -5.82 8.60
CA TYR A 192 0.58 -4.63 9.41
C TYR A 192 -0.58 -3.65 9.39
N ARG A 193 -0.85 -3.03 10.54
CA ARG A 193 -1.92 -2.06 10.69
C ARG A 193 -1.42 -0.78 11.33
N PHE A 194 -1.75 0.32 10.69
CA PHE A 194 -1.48 1.66 11.17
C PHE A 194 -2.81 2.41 11.27
N THR A 195 -3.15 2.88 12.46
CA THR A 195 -4.44 3.55 12.71
C THR A 195 -4.20 4.87 13.41
N GLU A 196 -4.69 5.95 12.82
CA GLU A 196 -4.53 7.31 13.36
C GLU A 196 -3.06 7.68 13.61
N CYS A 197 -2.15 7.24 12.73
CA CYS A 197 -0.74 7.61 12.78
C CYS A 197 -0.44 8.89 11.97
N GLU A 198 0.66 9.57 12.28
CA GLU A 198 1.18 10.71 11.50
C GLU A 198 2.67 10.53 11.19
N TRP A 199 3.10 10.80 9.95
CA TRP A 199 4.52 10.89 9.58
C TRP A 199 4.86 12.32 9.14
N THR A 200 5.98 12.85 9.63
CA THR A 200 6.50 14.20 9.29
C THR A 200 8.03 14.23 9.22
N GLY A 201 8.60 15.33 8.73
CA GLY A 201 10.05 15.45 8.48
C GLY A 201 10.44 14.85 7.12
N GLU A 202 11.74 14.87 6.82
CA GLU A 202 12.26 14.31 5.57
C GLU A 202 12.73 12.86 5.78
N TRP A 203 12.03 11.94 5.14
CA TRP A 203 12.32 10.50 5.15
C TRP A 203 12.98 10.07 3.84
N GLU A 204 13.84 9.05 3.88
CA GLU A 204 14.17 8.30 2.67
C GLU A 204 12.97 7.43 2.29
N TYR A 205 12.59 6.54 3.21
CA TYR A 205 11.39 5.71 3.13
C TYR A 205 10.51 5.90 4.37
N GLY A 206 9.19 5.94 4.18
CA GLY A 206 8.27 5.63 5.28
C GLY A 206 8.40 4.15 5.62
N LEU A 207 8.05 3.27 4.68
CA LEU A 207 8.22 1.84 4.78
C LEU A 207 8.86 1.33 3.50
N ALA A 208 9.91 0.53 3.66
CA ALA A 208 10.58 -0.16 2.57
C ALA A 208 10.43 -1.67 2.75
N LEU A 209 9.86 -2.32 1.73
CA LEU A 209 9.59 -3.76 1.73
C LEU A 209 10.62 -4.48 0.85
N ASP A 210 11.20 -5.53 1.39
CA ASP A 210 12.22 -6.37 0.74
C ASP A 210 11.98 -7.86 0.99
N GLY A 211 12.73 -8.73 0.31
CA GLY A 211 12.70 -10.17 0.50
C GLY A 211 12.16 -10.93 -0.70
N THR A 212 11.29 -11.90 -0.51
CA THR A 212 10.78 -12.74 -1.61
C THR A 212 9.30 -13.10 -1.48
N ASN A 213 8.68 -12.93 -0.30
CA ASN A 213 7.25 -13.28 -0.14
C ASN A 213 6.60 -12.54 1.03
N THR A 214 5.28 -12.39 1.00
CA THR A 214 4.42 -12.20 2.19
C THR A 214 4.43 -10.81 2.84
N ASN A 215 5.17 -9.81 2.35
CA ASN A 215 5.05 -8.42 2.80
C ASN A 215 3.72 -7.76 2.37
N SER A 216 2.61 -8.37 2.77
CA SER A 216 1.26 -8.19 2.25
C SER A 216 0.25 -7.97 3.37
N GLU A 217 -1.01 -7.75 2.99
CA GLU A 217 -2.15 -7.53 3.89
C GLU A 217 -1.98 -6.28 4.78
N MET A 218 -1.30 -5.24 4.29
CA MET A 218 -1.05 -4.05 5.10
C MET A 218 -2.18 -3.01 4.98
N ARG A 219 -2.49 -2.34 6.10
CA ARG A 219 -3.58 -1.37 6.18
C ARG A 219 -3.17 -0.09 6.90
N TRP A 220 -3.61 1.04 6.35
CA TRP A 220 -3.54 2.37 6.95
C TRP A 220 -4.94 2.97 7.03
N ASP A 221 -5.38 3.35 8.22
CA ASP A 221 -6.70 3.93 8.47
C ASP A 221 -6.55 5.29 9.18
N ALA A 222 -7.21 6.34 8.65
CA ALA A 222 -7.26 7.68 9.24
C ALA A 222 -5.88 8.31 9.57
N CYS A 223 -4.85 7.88 8.82
CA CYS A 223 -3.48 8.33 9.03
C CYS A 223 -3.16 9.60 8.24
N ARG A 224 -2.10 10.31 8.65
CA ARG A 224 -1.52 11.43 7.91
C ARG A 224 -0.11 11.11 7.44
N VAL A 225 0.14 11.30 6.15
CA VAL A 225 1.48 11.25 5.55
C VAL A 225 1.87 12.67 5.18
N GLY A 226 2.95 13.19 5.74
CA GLY A 226 3.46 14.52 5.44
C GLY A 226 4.97 14.64 5.56
N GLY A 227 5.49 15.87 5.50
CA GLY A 227 6.93 16.09 5.39
C GLY A 227 7.41 15.88 3.95
N ALA A 228 8.51 15.17 3.74
CA ALA A 228 9.06 14.91 2.41
C ALA A 228 9.67 13.52 2.29
N TYR A 229 9.73 12.99 1.07
CA TYR A 229 10.20 11.62 0.80
C TYR A 229 11.23 11.60 -0.35
N ARG A 230 12.46 11.16 -0.06
CA ARG A 230 13.49 10.97 -1.10
C ARG A 230 13.08 9.92 -2.10
N LYS A 231 12.52 8.81 -1.61
CA LYS A 231 11.98 7.72 -2.42
C LYS A 231 10.46 7.75 -2.37
N ALA A 232 9.87 7.06 -1.39
CA ALA A 232 8.42 6.98 -1.22
C ALA A 232 7.99 6.81 0.24
N PHE A 233 6.73 7.14 0.55
CA PHE A 233 6.15 6.74 1.83
C PHE A 233 6.06 5.21 1.94
N LEU A 234 5.51 4.52 0.94
CA LEU A 234 5.60 3.06 0.85
C LEU A 234 6.31 2.67 -0.44
N TYR A 235 7.45 1.99 -0.30
CA TYR A 235 8.20 1.40 -1.39
C TYR A 235 8.12 -0.12 -1.29
N SER A 236 7.41 -0.75 -2.24
CA SER A 236 7.21 -2.20 -2.27
C SER A 236 8.12 -2.85 -3.30
N GLY A 237 9.19 -3.50 -2.83
CA GLY A 237 10.09 -4.27 -3.67
C GLY A 237 11.48 -3.66 -3.84
N LEU A 238 12.16 -3.36 -2.73
CA LEU A 238 13.58 -2.95 -2.74
C LEU A 238 14.46 -3.96 -3.50
N SER A 239 14.15 -5.25 -3.37
CA SER A 239 14.86 -6.36 -4.02
C SER A 239 16.35 -6.46 -3.62
N GLU A 240 16.78 -5.81 -2.54
CA GLU A 240 18.17 -5.82 -2.11
C GLU A 240 18.66 -7.22 -1.72
N ARG A 241 17.73 -8.02 -1.18
CA ARG A 241 18.02 -9.38 -0.70
C ARG A 241 17.11 -10.43 -1.33
N SER A 242 16.52 -10.12 -2.47
CA SER A 242 15.79 -11.11 -3.25
C SER A 242 16.77 -12.04 -3.95
N GLU A 243 16.55 -13.35 -3.87
CA GLU A 243 17.28 -14.31 -4.70
C GLU A 243 16.84 -14.23 -6.17
N ASN A 244 15.63 -13.69 -6.42
CA ASN A 244 15.06 -13.53 -7.74
C ASN A 244 14.01 -12.41 -7.76
N ASP A 245 14.23 -11.39 -8.57
CA ASP A 245 13.29 -10.28 -8.81
C ASP A 245 11.85 -10.74 -9.10
N ARG A 246 11.66 -11.95 -9.67
CA ARG A 246 10.34 -12.58 -9.88
C ARG A 246 9.48 -12.71 -8.64
N GLN A 247 10.11 -12.83 -7.47
CA GLN A 247 9.43 -13.12 -6.23
C GLN A 247 8.86 -11.84 -5.59
N GLN A 248 9.34 -10.65 -5.97
CA GLN A 248 8.82 -9.37 -5.51
C GLN A 248 7.36 -9.13 -5.91
N ASP A 249 6.94 -9.71 -7.03
CA ASP A 249 5.58 -9.69 -7.54
C ASP A 249 4.55 -10.31 -6.56
N GLN A 250 4.99 -10.94 -5.47
CA GLN A 250 4.15 -11.54 -4.42
C GLN A 250 3.85 -10.59 -3.24
N PHE A 251 4.27 -9.32 -3.33
CA PHE A 251 3.95 -8.29 -2.35
C PHE A 251 2.58 -7.69 -2.66
N LEU A 252 1.53 -8.23 -2.02
CA LEU A 252 0.14 -8.01 -2.43
C LEU A 252 -0.72 -7.39 -1.31
N ASN A 253 -1.89 -6.86 -1.67
CA ASN A 253 -2.95 -6.41 -0.76
C ASN A 253 -2.57 -5.26 0.21
N TYR A 254 -2.78 -4.03 -0.26
CA TYR A 254 -2.58 -2.81 0.52
C TYR A 254 -3.84 -1.98 0.53
N TRP A 255 -4.26 -1.53 1.71
CA TRP A 255 -5.45 -0.70 1.90
C TRP A 255 -5.12 0.61 2.59
N PHE A 256 -5.54 1.71 2.00
CA PHE A 256 -5.36 3.07 2.51
C PHE A 256 -6.75 3.72 2.60
N ASN A 257 -7.26 3.92 3.81
CA ASN A 257 -8.60 4.43 4.04
C ASN A 257 -8.55 5.77 4.80
N ASP A 258 -9.30 6.75 4.32
CA ASP A 258 -9.48 8.07 4.96
C ASP A 258 -8.15 8.77 5.25
N MET A 259 -7.21 8.66 4.30
CA MET A 259 -5.86 9.17 4.45
C MET A 259 -5.79 10.68 4.23
N LYS A 260 -5.01 11.38 5.06
CA LYS A 260 -4.54 12.74 4.77
C LYS A 260 -3.13 12.66 4.21
N VAL A 261 -2.98 12.72 2.89
CA VAL A 261 -1.67 12.72 2.23
C VAL A 261 -1.32 14.15 1.87
N GLU A 262 -0.44 14.78 2.66
CA GLU A 262 -0.06 16.19 2.52
C GLU A 262 1.44 16.32 2.81
N TYR A 263 2.26 16.13 1.76
CA TYR A 263 3.72 16.19 1.80
C TYR A 263 4.26 17.26 0.83
N GLU A 264 5.47 17.74 1.08
CA GLU A 264 6.11 18.80 0.31
C GLU A 264 6.58 18.28 -1.04
N TRP A 265 7.27 17.14 -1.07
CA TRP A 265 7.75 16.50 -2.30
C TRP A 265 8.09 15.03 -2.03
N GLY A 266 8.14 14.22 -3.09
CA GLY A 266 8.40 12.79 -2.99
C GLY A 266 7.33 11.94 -3.67
N ASN A 267 7.32 10.64 -3.37
CA ASN A 267 6.26 9.74 -3.82
C ASN A 267 5.45 9.23 -2.63
N PHE A 268 4.13 9.04 -2.79
CA PHE A 268 3.34 8.37 -1.74
C PHE A 268 3.49 6.85 -1.86
N LEU A 269 3.05 6.25 -2.96
CA LEU A 269 3.15 4.81 -3.20
C LEU A 269 4.06 4.51 -4.38
N GLU A 270 4.99 3.58 -4.20
CA GLU A 270 5.89 3.11 -5.26
C GLU A 270 5.96 1.59 -5.32
N PHE A 271 5.51 1.01 -6.44
CA PHE A 271 5.37 -0.44 -6.63
C PHE A 271 6.01 -0.87 -7.97
N PRO A 272 7.32 -1.12 -8.01
CA PRO A 272 8.02 -1.55 -9.22
C PRO A 272 7.59 -2.93 -9.74
N TYR A 273 7.09 -3.83 -8.90
CA TYR A 273 6.85 -5.24 -9.24
C TYR A 273 5.37 -5.66 -9.21
N GLY A 274 4.46 -4.67 -9.29
CA GLY A 274 3.03 -4.94 -9.21
C GLY A 274 2.51 -4.90 -7.77
N GLY A 275 1.27 -5.31 -7.59
CA GLY A 275 0.56 -5.28 -6.32
C GLY A 275 -0.96 -5.23 -6.48
N SER A 276 -1.67 -5.42 -5.38
CA SER A 276 -3.11 -5.18 -5.26
C SER A 276 -3.32 -4.02 -4.28
N ILE A 277 -3.57 -2.83 -4.80
CA ILE A 277 -3.62 -1.59 -4.02
C ILE A 277 -5.04 -1.01 -4.07
N THR A 278 -5.54 -0.59 -2.91
CA THR A 278 -6.79 0.18 -2.76
C THR A 278 -6.54 1.44 -1.95
N CYS A 279 -6.90 2.59 -2.49
CA CYS A 279 -6.98 3.86 -1.79
C CYS A 279 -8.44 4.34 -1.81
N ARG A 280 -9.05 4.57 -0.65
CA ARG A 280 -10.43 5.05 -0.54
C ARG A 280 -10.50 6.27 0.38
N GLY A 281 -11.11 7.33 -0.12
CA GLY A 281 -11.32 8.55 0.62
C GLY A 281 -10.02 9.31 0.92
N GLY A 282 -10.20 10.55 1.38
CA GLY A 282 -9.11 11.39 1.85
C GLY A 282 -8.81 12.60 0.97
N SER A 283 -7.72 13.30 1.31
CA SER A 283 -7.30 14.53 0.64
C SER A 283 -5.82 14.46 0.35
N TYR A 284 -5.45 14.47 -0.94
CA TYR A 284 -4.10 14.20 -1.43
C TYR A 284 -3.49 15.45 -2.05
N ILE A 285 -2.41 15.95 -1.46
CA ILE A 285 -1.81 17.24 -1.78
C ILE A 285 -0.28 17.10 -1.78
N VAL A 286 0.36 17.55 -2.86
CA VAL A 286 1.79 17.85 -2.87
C VAL A 286 1.94 19.37 -2.76
N THR A 287 2.59 19.85 -1.71
CA THR A 287 2.60 21.29 -1.38
C THR A 287 3.83 22.04 -1.88
N GLY A 288 4.87 21.33 -2.31
CA GLY A 288 6.14 21.88 -2.77
C GLY A 288 6.68 21.15 -4.00
N ARG A 289 8.00 21.21 -4.17
CA ARG A 289 8.71 20.57 -5.28
C ARG A 289 9.98 19.89 -4.75
N ARG A 290 10.46 18.87 -5.45
CA ARG A 290 11.76 18.26 -5.15
C ARG A 290 12.85 19.34 -5.19
N PRO A 291 13.78 19.37 -4.22
CA PRO A 291 14.73 20.46 -4.06
C PRO A 291 15.84 20.47 -5.11
N ALA A 292 16.12 19.33 -5.73
CA ALA A 292 17.09 19.17 -6.80
C ALA A 292 16.54 18.21 -7.86
N ASP A 293 17.15 18.23 -9.04
CA ASP A 293 16.88 17.26 -10.08
C ASP A 293 17.44 15.89 -9.66
N ASP A 294 16.56 14.98 -9.28
CA ASP A 294 16.93 13.63 -8.88
C ASP A 294 17.20 12.76 -10.12
N LYS A 295 18.20 11.87 -10.06
CA LYS A 295 18.55 11.04 -11.22
C LYS A 295 17.42 10.10 -11.65
N GLU A 296 16.59 9.66 -10.71
CA GLU A 296 15.50 8.72 -10.96
C GLU A 296 14.16 9.43 -11.16
N TYR A 297 13.89 10.46 -10.35
CA TYR A 297 12.58 11.13 -10.32
C TYR A 297 12.55 12.49 -11.02
N GLY A 298 13.71 13.02 -11.38
CA GLY A 298 13.86 14.42 -11.77
C GLY A 298 13.28 15.34 -10.71
N ARG A 299 12.39 16.25 -11.13
CA ARG A 299 11.61 17.13 -10.23
C ARG A 299 10.23 16.59 -9.86
N THR A 300 9.83 15.46 -10.45
CA THR A 300 8.45 14.95 -10.37
C THR A 300 8.14 14.38 -8.98
N SER A 301 6.99 14.75 -8.42
CA SER A 301 6.42 14.11 -7.22
C SER A 301 5.12 13.38 -7.61
N THR A 302 4.92 12.15 -7.12
CA THR A 302 3.79 11.32 -7.53
C THR A 302 2.98 10.76 -6.37
N PHE A 303 1.64 10.75 -6.45
CA PHE A 303 0.87 9.95 -5.48
C PHE A 303 1.06 8.45 -5.73
N PHE A 304 1.02 8.01 -6.99
CA PHE A 304 1.16 6.60 -7.35
C PHE A 304 2.20 6.42 -8.46
N ARG A 305 3.28 5.68 -8.19
CA ARG A 305 4.33 5.38 -9.17
C ARG A 305 4.50 3.88 -9.34
N PHE A 306 4.23 3.39 -10.55
CA PHE A 306 4.32 1.97 -10.91
C PHE A 306 5.29 1.82 -12.09
N PRO A 307 6.61 1.87 -11.86
CA PRO A 307 7.59 2.25 -12.89
C PRO A 307 8.02 1.15 -13.86
N ARG A 308 7.67 -0.12 -13.64
CA ARG A 308 8.07 -1.21 -14.55
C ARG A 308 6.91 -1.70 -15.39
N GLY A 309 7.21 -2.01 -16.65
CA GLY A 309 6.27 -2.67 -17.56
C GLY A 309 6.41 -4.17 -17.61
N SER A 310 7.61 -4.74 -17.50
CA SER A 310 7.78 -6.19 -17.43
C SER A 310 7.41 -6.69 -16.04
N HIS A 311 6.47 -7.62 -15.98
CA HIS A 311 6.03 -8.34 -14.77
C HIS A 311 5.97 -9.82 -15.10
N TYR A 312 5.94 -10.66 -14.07
CA TYR A 312 5.85 -12.11 -14.24
C TYR A 312 4.40 -12.60 -14.22
N ASP A 313 3.51 -11.81 -14.84
CA ASP A 313 2.05 -11.99 -14.90
C ASP A 313 1.40 -12.19 -13.51
N ALA A 314 1.96 -11.53 -12.49
CA ALA A 314 1.37 -11.47 -11.16
C ALA A 314 0.28 -10.39 -11.04
N VAL A 315 -0.15 -10.10 -9.81
CA VAL A 315 -1.28 -9.20 -9.57
C VAL A 315 -0.87 -7.75 -9.86
N GLN A 316 -1.54 -7.14 -10.83
CA GLN A 316 -1.44 -5.72 -11.15
C GLN A 316 -2.84 -5.13 -11.07
N ARG A 317 -3.19 -4.63 -9.89
CA ARG A 317 -4.51 -4.06 -9.63
C ARG A 317 -4.38 -2.82 -8.78
N PHE A 318 -4.85 -1.69 -9.30
CA PHE A 318 -4.93 -0.44 -8.57
C PHE A 318 -6.37 0.10 -8.58
N HIS A 319 -6.82 0.59 -7.42
CA HIS A 319 -8.11 1.26 -7.26
C HIS A 319 -7.97 2.51 -6.39
N ALA A 320 -8.40 3.65 -6.91
CA ALA A 320 -8.59 4.90 -6.18
C ALA A 320 -10.08 5.27 -6.21
N GLU A 321 -10.64 5.64 -5.06
CA GLU A 321 -12.07 5.94 -4.91
C GLU A 321 -12.29 7.11 -3.94
N ASP A 322 -13.17 8.04 -4.26
CA ASP A 322 -13.59 9.16 -3.42
C ASP A 322 -12.41 10.08 -2.99
N ILE A 323 -11.39 10.23 -3.83
CA ILE A 323 -10.19 11.02 -3.51
C ILE A 323 -10.20 12.35 -4.25
N ARG A 324 -10.00 13.42 -3.48
CA ARG A 324 -9.62 14.74 -4.03
C ARG A 324 -8.11 14.89 -4.06
N PHE A 325 -7.57 15.13 -5.25
CA PHE A 325 -6.17 15.45 -5.51
C PHE A 325 -5.99 16.95 -5.74
N GLU A 326 -4.85 17.49 -5.31
CA GLU A 326 -4.45 18.86 -5.64
C GLU A 326 -3.18 18.85 -6.50
N VAL A 327 -3.38 18.93 -7.82
CA VAL A 327 -2.30 19.13 -8.80
C VAL A 327 -1.90 20.60 -8.79
N ARG A 328 -0.86 20.94 -8.02
CA ARG A 328 -0.41 22.33 -7.80
C ARG A 328 0.72 22.77 -8.73
N ASP A 329 1.22 21.85 -9.55
CA ASP A 329 2.39 22.05 -10.40
C ASP A 329 2.41 21.04 -11.56
N PRO A 330 2.97 21.36 -12.75
CA PRO A 330 3.18 20.38 -13.82
C PRO A 330 4.06 19.18 -13.42
N ASP A 331 4.94 19.35 -12.42
CA ASP A 331 5.77 18.28 -11.86
C ASP A 331 5.02 17.43 -10.80
N VAL A 332 3.77 17.74 -10.48
CA VAL A 332 2.92 16.91 -9.60
C VAL A 332 2.05 15.98 -10.44
N VAL A 333 2.17 14.69 -10.17
CA VAL A 333 1.53 13.62 -10.94
C VAL A 333 0.65 12.79 -10.01
N VAL A 334 -0.59 12.55 -10.41
CA VAL A 334 -1.48 11.62 -9.73
C VAL A 334 -0.97 10.20 -9.87
N ILE A 335 -0.73 9.76 -11.11
CA ILE A 335 -0.22 8.42 -11.40
C ILE A 335 0.78 8.43 -12.55
N ASP A 336 1.91 7.75 -12.38
CA ASP A 336 2.82 7.35 -13.47
C ASP A 336 2.93 5.82 -13.48
N CYS A 337 2.22 5.18 -14.41
CA CYS A 337 2.05 3.75 -14.45
C CYS A 337 2.61 3.16 -15.76
N ALA A 338 3.64 2.33 -15.61
CA ALA A 338 4.31 1.65 -16.70
C ALA A 338 3.85 0.20 -16.89
N TRP A 339 2.96 -0.32 -16.03
CA TRP A 339 2.39 -1.67 -16.15
C TRP A 339 1.94 -1.95 -17.58
N ASN A 340 2.15 -3.16 -18.10
CA ASN A 340 1.74 -3.55 -19.44
C ASN A 340 0.52 -4.50 -19.47
N SER A 341 -0.09 -4.73 -18.31
CA SER A 341 -1.24 -5.59 -18.07
C SER A 341 -1.93 -5.23 -16.75
N GLY A 342 -3.02 -5.91 -16.42
CA GLY A 342 -3.77 -5.67 -15.18
C GLY A 342 -4.78 -4.53 -15.30
N THR A 343 -5.17 -3.96 -14.16
CA THR A 343 -6.22 -2.93 -14.07
C THR A 343 -5.81 -1.74 -13.23
N VAL A 344 -6.20 -0.55 -13.68
CA VAL A 344 -6.10 0.72 -12.96
C VAL A 344 -7.48 1.38 -13.01
N HIS A 345 -8.08 1.63 -11.85
CA HIS A 345 -9.42 2.22 -11.76
C HIS A 345 -9.43 3.43 -10.84
N PHE A 346 -9.95 4.54 -11.35
CA PHE A 346 -10.31 5.73 -10.59
C PHE A 346 -11.85 5.86 -10.60
N ASN A 347 -12.44 5.93 -9.42
CA ASN A 347 -13.88 6.05 -9.20
C ASN A 347 -14.16 7.31 -8.39
N ASP A 348 -15.05 8.20 -8.87
CA ASP A 348 -15.44 9.43 -8.17
C ASP A 348 -14.25 10.25 -7.61
N CYS A 349 -13.21 10.41 -8.44
CA CYS A 349 -12.01 11.17 -8.09
C CYS A 349 -12.04 12.58 -8.70
N ASP A 350 -11.46 13.56 -8.01
CA ASP A 350 -11.39 14.96 -8.45
C ASP A 350 -9.96 15.50 -8.33
N ASP A 351 -9.34 15.87 -9.44
CA ASP A 351 -8.02 16.54 -9.46
C ASP A 351 -8.08 18.00 -9.94
N THR A 352 -9.28 18.58 -10.00
CA THR A 352 -9.56 19.89 -10.60
C THR A 352 -9.41 21.07 -9.64
N ALA A 353 -9.03 20.83 -8.39
CA ALA A 353 -8.93 21.85 -7.34
C ALA A 353 -8.07 23.08 -7.72
N ASN A 354 -7.12 22.92 -8.65
CA ASN A 354 -6.27 24.00 -9.18
C ASN A 354 -6.41 24.20 -10.70
N ALA A 355 -7.51 23.75 -11.31
CA ALA A 355 -7.72 23.86 -12.76
C ALA A 355 -7.79 25.32 -13.27
N PHE A 356 -8.08 26.28 -12.39
CA PHE A 356 -8.12 27.71 -12.71
C PHE A 356 -6.74 28.38 -12.82
N LYS A 357 -5.64 27.65 -12.59
CA LYS A 357 -4.27 28.18 -12.63
C LYS A 357 -3.69 28.08 -14.04
N ASP A 358 -2.88 29.06 -14.44
CA ASP A 358 -2.28 29.15 -15.78
C ASP A 358 -1.45 27.93 -16.21
N PHE A 359 -0.91 27.15 -15.26
CA PHE A 359 -0.15 25.93 -15.58
C PHE A 359 -1.04 24.73 -15.90
N SER A 360 -2.34 24.77 -15.57
CA SER A 360 -3.24 23.61 -15.61
C SER A 360 -3.34 23.02 -17.01
N ASP A 361 -3.35 23.87 -18.04
CA ASP A 361 -3.39 23.45 -19.45
C ASP A 361 -2.18 22.59 -19.85
N GLY A 362 -1.03 22.87 -19.25
CA GLY A 362 0.22 22.14 -19.46
C GLY A 362 0.39 20.90 -18.59
N ALA A 363 -0.47 20.70 -17.58
CA ALA A 363 -0.34 19.60 -16.64
C ALA A 363 -0.56 18.23 -17.33
N ARG A 364 0.17 17.22 -16.84
CA ARG A 364 0.01 15.80 -17.22
C ARG A 364 -0.12 14.94 -15.97
N PRO A 365 -1.25 15.01 -15.24
CA PRO A 365 -1.37 14.40 -13.91
C PRO A 365 -1.46 12.88 -13.98
N HIS A 366 -1.93 12.33 -15.10
CA HIS A 366 -2.05 10.89 -15.29
C HIS A 366 -1.22 10.46 -16.49
N ARG A 367 -0.29 9.53 -16.27
CA ARG A 367 0.68 9.07 -17.26
C ARG A 367 0.66 7.54 -17.30
N PHE A 368 0.50 6.98 -18.49
CA PHE A 368 0.45 5.53 -18.68
C PHE A 368 1.34 5.08 -19.81
N ASN A 369 1.91 3.89 -19.67
CA ASN A 369 2.23 3.05 -20.82
C ASN A 369 0.99 2.24 -21.20
N VAL A 370 0.72 2.06 -22.50
CA VAL A 370 -0.35 1.18 -22.98
C VAL A 370 0.14 0.33 -24.14
N GLY A 371 -0.24 -0.94 -24.14
CA GLY A 371 0.10 -1.89 -25.20
C GLY A 371 -1.01 -2.91 -25.43
N PRO A 372 -0.75 -3.97 -26.22
CA PRO A 372 -1.76 -4.96 -26.59
C PRO A 372 -2.43 -5.69 -25.41
N ARG A 373 -1.78 -5.73 -24.24
CA ARG A 373 -2.28 -6.40 -23.02
C ARG A 373 -2.79 -5.44 -21.93
N GLY A 374 -2.76 -4.13 -22.16
CA GLY A 374 -3.19 -3.13 -21.19
C GLY A 374 -2.09 -2.17 -20.74
N PRO A 375 -2.21 -1.60 -19.53
CA PRO A 375 -3.18 -1.93 -18.50
C PRO A 375 -4.59 -1.49 -18.91
N LEU A 376 -5.62 -2.13 -18.37
CA LEU A 376 -7.00 -1.66 -18.53
C LEU A 376 -7.21 -0.48 -17.58
N VAL A 377 -7.37 0.72 -18.14
CA VAL A 377 -7.53 1.96 -17.38
C VAL A 377 -8.98 2.40 -17.45
N ARG A 378 -9.60 2.61 -16.29
CA ARG A 378 -10.97 3.12 -16.18
C ARG A 378 -11.01 4.35 -15.28
N TYR A 379 -11.73 5.36 -15.75
CA TYR A 379 -12.20 6.51 -14.99
C TYR A 379 -13.72 6.46 -14.98
N ASP A 380 -14.30 6.50 -13.79
CA ASP A 380 -15.75 6.48 -13.58
C ASP A 380 -16.15 7.68 -12.74
N SER A 381 -17.05 8.51 -13.27
CA SER A 381 -17.61 9.68 -12.55
C SER A 381 -16.56 10.67 -12.03
N CYS A 382 -15.40 10.79 -12.71
CA CYS A 382 -14.29 11.63 -12.25
C CYS A 382 -14.35 13.06 -12.81
N GLN A 383 -13.73 14.00 -12.09
CA GLN A 383 -13.43 15.36 -12.57
C GLN A 383 -11.93 15.50 -12.79
N LEU A 384 -11.51 15.84 -14.02
CA LEU A 384 -10.13 15.68 -14.47
C LEU A 384 -9.56 16.95 -15.13
N VAL A 385 -8.32 17.32 -14.79
CA VAL A 385 -7.61 18.52 -15.27
C VAL A 385 -6.46 18.20 -16.24
N GLY A 386 -6.15 19.16 -17.13
CA GLY A 386 -5.00 19.07 -18.02
C GLY A 386 -5.19 18.02 -19.10
N ARG A 387 -4.15 17.23 -19.39
CA ARG A 387 -4.22 16.10 -20.33
C ARG A 387 -3.69 14.82 -19.71
N HIS A 388 -4.25 13.70 -20.12
CA HIS A 388 -3.73 12.38 -19.74
C HIS A 388 -2.74 11.91 -20.81
N GLN A 389 -1.53 11.55 -20.38
CA GLN A 389 -0.45 11.11 -21.27
C GLN A 389 -0.48 9.59 -21.43
N TYR A 390 -0.43 9.13 -22.68
CA TYR A 390 -0.33 7.71 -23.02
C TYR A 390 0.86 7.44 -23.95
N ARG A 391 1.78 6.59 -23.48
CA ARG A 391 2.97 6.14 -24.19
C ARG A 391 2.68 4.76 -24.79
N LEU A 392 2.59 4.69 -26.12
CA LEU A 392 2.26 3.45 -26.81
C LEU A 392 3.46 2.48 -26.82
N GLN A 393 3.23 1.23 -26.45
CA GLN A 393 4.18 0.12 -26.59
C GLN A 393 3.90 -0.62 -27.90
N GLY A 394 4.59 -0.21 -28.97
CA GLY A 394 4.43 -0.78 -30.31
C GLY A 394 3.56 0.09 -31.24
N PRO A 395 3.25 -0.39 -32.47
CA PRO A 395 2.45 0.36 -33.43
C PRO A 395 1.03 0.64 -32.91
N ALA A 396 0.52 1.86 -33.13
CA ALA A 396 -0.78 2.30 -32.63
C ALA A 396 -1.94 1.38 -33.05
N ALA A 397 -1.93 0.88 -34.29
CA ALA A 397 -2.95 -0.03 -34.84
C ALA A 397 -3.05 -1.39 -34.12
N ALA A 398 -2.07 -1.73 -33.26
CA ALA A 398 -2.04 -2.98 -32.50
C ALA A 398 -2.58 -2.84 -31.07
N VAL A 399 -2.93 -1.62 -30.62
CA VAL A 399 -3.41 -1.38 -29.25
C VAL A 399 -4.94 -1.37 -29.25
N PRO A 400 -5.62 -2.32 -28.58
CA PRO A 400 -7.08 -2.32 -28.49
C PRO A 400 -7.58 -1.18 -27.59
N ALA A 401 -8.89 -0.99 -27.52
CA ALA A 401 -9.52 -0.08 -26.58
C ALA A 401 -9.28 -0.55 -25.13
N VAL A 402 -8.29 0.03 -24.47
CA VAL A 402 -7.85 -0.30 -23.11
C VAL A 402 -8.07 0.83 -22.10
N VAL A 403 -8.45 2.02 -22.58
CA VAL A 403 -8.75 3.18 -21.74
C VAL A 403 -10.22 3.55 -21.89
N ARG A 404 -10.92 3.71 -20.77
CA ARG A 404 -12.32 4.18 -20.74
C ARG A 404 -12.48 5.33 -19.76
N TYR A 405 -13.10 6.40 -20.24
CA TYR A 405 -13.68 7.47 -19.42
C TYR A 405 -15.20 7.33 -19.49
N ASP A 406 -15.83 7.28 -18.32
CA ASP A 406 -17.27 7.09 -18.17
C ASP A 406 -17.82 8.16 -17.23
N MET A 407 -18.82 8.93 -17.69
CA MET A 407 -19.45 10.00 -16.90
C MET A 407 -18.46 11.03 -16.32
N CYS A 408 -17.34 11.28 -16.99
CA CYS A 408 -16.30 12.18 -16.51
C CYS A 408 -16.52 13.64 -16.97
N LEU A 409 -16.05 14.59 -16.16
CA LEU A 409 -15.98 16.01 -16.49
C LEU A 409 -14.52 16.43 -16.74
N PHE A 410 -14.23 16.96 -17.92
CA PHE A 410 -12.91 17.46 -18.28
C PHE A 410 -12.80 18.97 -18.09
N LYS A 411 -11.70 19.40 -17.46
CA LYS A 411 -11.28 20.79 -17.36
C LYS A 411 -10.06 21.03 -18.26
N SER A 412 -9.86 22.28 -18.67
CA SER A 412 -8.77 22.76 -19.54
C SER A 412 -8.83 22.32 -21.01
N HIS A 413 -9.33 21.12 -21.33
CA HIS A 413 -9.37 20.63 -22.71
C HIS A 413 -10.70 19.91 -23.04
N PRO A 414 -11.25 20.08 -24.26
CA PRO A 414 -12.35 19.25 -24.75
C PRO A 414 -11.89 17.81 -24.98
N GLN A 415 -12.85 16.87 -25.10
CA GLN A 415 -12.59 15.42 -25.23
C GLN A 415 -11.58 15.07 -26.34
N ASN A 416 -11.71 15.71 -27.50
CA ASN A 416 -10.85 15.46 -28.66
C ASN A 416 -9.40 15.96 -28.49
N ALA A 417 -9.12 16.71 -27.42
CA ALA A 417 -7.80 17.23 -27.08
C ALA A 417 -7.30 16.80 -25.69
N PHE A 418 -8.10 16.03 -24.94
CA PHE A 418 -7.81 15.62 -23.56
C PHE A 418 -6.71 14.55 -23.46
N VAL A 419 -6.61 13.68 -24.47
CA VAL A 419 -5.60 12.62 -24.54
C VAL A 419 -4.37 13.12 -25.29
N ASP A 420 -3.20 12.95 -24.68
CA ASP A 420 -1.89 13.23 -25.25
C ASP A 420 -1.14 11.91 -25.54
N SER A 421 -1.04 11.53 -26.81
CA SER A 421 -0.35 10.31 -27.24
C SER A 421 0.69 10.60 -28.32
N SER A 422 1.93 10.16 -28.12
CA SER A 422 3.00 10.27 -29.11
C SER A 422 2.79 9.25 -30.24
N GLY A 423 2.24 9.63 -31.40
CA GLY A 423 2.34 8.78 -32.60
C GLY A 423 1.25 8.85 -33.68
N SER A 424 0.00 9.17 -33.37
CA SER A 424 -1.12 9.39 -34.32
C SER A 424 -2.41 9.59 -33.51
N GLN A 425 -3.52 9.94 -34.17
CA GLN A 425 -4.81 10.29 -33.54
C GLN A 425 -5.17 9.35 -32.38
N ALA A 426 -5.46 9.95 -31.22
CA ALA A 426 -5.81 9.32 -29.93
C ALA A 426 -7.03 8.37 -29.94
N ALA A 427 -7.59 8.05 -31.11
CA ALA A 427 -8.98 7.65 -31.27
C ALA A 427 -9.28 6.16 -30.98
N ASP A 428 -8.34 5.23 -31.20
CA ASP A 428 -8.72 3.80 -31.22
C ASP A 428 -8.58 3.09 -29.86
N PHE A 429 -7.62 3.50 -29.02
CA PHE A 429 -7.37 2.84 -27.73
C PHE A 429 -8.13 3.45 -26.55
N THR A 430 -8.76 4.63 -26.76
CA THR A 430 -9.51 5.36 -25.73
C THR A 430 -10.98 5.44 -26.10
N ARG A 431 -11.87 5.26 -25.11
CA ARG A 431 -13.32 5.48 -25.25
C ARG A 431 -13.81 6.49 -24.25
N PHE A 432 -14.63 7.42 -24.71
CA PHE A 432 -15.37 8.38 -23.89
C PHE A 432 -16.85 8.02 -23.94
N VAL A 433 -17.48 7.87 -22.78
CA VAL A 433 -18.90 7.52 -22.63
C VAL A 433 -19.54 8.56 -21.74
N ASP A 434 -20.54 9.29 -22.27
CA ASP A 434 -21.34 10.28 -21.53
C ASP A 434 -20.52 11.34 -20.77
N CYS A 435 -19.30 11.61 -21.23
CA CYS A 435 -18.42 12.61 -20.62
C CYS A 435 -18.77 14.03 -21.10
N LEU A 436 -18.41 15.04 -20.32
CA LEU A 436 -18.55 16.45 -20.67
C LEU A 436 -17.18 17.14 -20.64
N GLY A 437 -16.96 18.12 -21.52
CA GLY A 437 -15.71 18.88 -21.55
C GLY A 437 -15.89 20.20 -22.31
N GLY A 438 -15.19 21.24 -21.85
CA GLY A 438 -15.31 22.61 -22.33
C GLY A 438 -14.63 23.56 -21.35
#